data_AF-A0AAN8NJ74-F1
#
_entry.id   AF-A0AAN8NJ74-F1
#
_cell.length_a   1.000
_cell.length_b   1.000
_cell.length_c   1.000
_cell.angle_alpha   90.00
_cell.angle_beta   90.00
_cell.angle_gamma   90.00
#
_symmetry.space_group_name_H-M   'P 1'
#
loop_
_entity.id
_entity.type
_entity.pdbx_description
1 polymer ?
#
loop_
_entity_poly.entity_id
_entity_poly.type
_entity_poly.pdbx_seq_one_letter_code
_entity_poly.pdbx_strand_id
1 'polypeptide(L)'
;MRFSQRYSCVFERDPEALAAIRRSETEPSLAKLVEGWLERTPGLEEDGFNFWEKYKEAFDRLIKNQLKAAERSANEEEKKSIRLEVERKKEVFASIFDKQMHDAFVSKGDRRFSHKALQGAIMITFYRDEPRFSQPHLLLSCLMDIDSLITKWRCELFSYT
;
A
#
# COMPACT_ATOMS: atom_id res chain seq x y z
N MET A 1 -18.18 6.44 -2.98
CA MET A 1 -19.07 7.55 -2.58
C MET A 1 -18.23 8.77 -2.23
N ARG A 2 -18.36 9.90 -2.94
CA ARG A 2 -17.71 11.17 -2.53
C ARG A 2 -18.62 11.90 -1.54
N PHE A 3 -18.48 11.62 -0.24
CA PHE A 3 -19.02 12.50 0.80
C PHE A 3 -18.14 13.76 0.93
N SER A 4 -18.15 14.58 -0.12
CA SER A 4 -17.56 15.93 -0.12
C SER A 4 -18.62 16.96 0.28
N GLN A 5 -19.38 16.67 1.34
CA GLN A 5 -20.08 17.74 2.05
C GLN A 5 -19.02 18.59 2.75
N ARG A 6 -19.15 19.92 2.65
CA ARG A 6 -18.33 20.85 3.45
C ARG A 6 -18.73 20.70 4.91
N TYR A 7 -18.12 19.75 5.62
CA TYR A 7 -18.36 19.50 7.05
C TYR A 7 -18.08 20.73 7.93
N SER A 8 -17.34 21.72 7.41
CA SER A 8 -17.26 23.07 7.97
C SER A 8 -18.63 23.74 8.18
N CYS A 9 -19.68 23.39 7.43
CA CYS A 9 -21.02 23.97 7.60
C CYS A 9 -21.63 23.66 8.98
N VAL A 10 -21.25 22.52 9.58
CA VAL A 10 -21.65 22.13 10.95
C VAL A 10 -21.15 23.14 11.99
N PHE A 11 -20.06 23.85 11.69
CA PHE A 11 -19.36 24.78 12.58
C PHE A 11 -19.51 26.25 12.16
N GLU A 12 -20.48 26.60 11.31
CA GLU A 12 -20.68 27.99 10.80
C GLU A 12 -20.83 29.05 11.90
N ARG A 13 -21.26 28.66 13.10
CA ARG A 13 -21.44 29.54 14.27
C ARG A 13 -20.23 29.60 15.20
N ASP A 14 -19.15 28.87 14.88
CA ASP A 14 -17.93 28.78 15.68
C ASP A 14 -16.69 29.13 14.81
N PRO A 15 -16.25 30.41 14.85
CA PRO A 15 -15.08 30.86 14.10
C PRO A 15 -13.77 30.17 14.49
N GLU A 16 -13.65 29.70 15.74
CA GLU A 16 -12.45 29.03 16.25
C GLU A 16 -12.36 27.60 15.74
N ALA A 17 -13.46 26.83 15.82
CA ALA A 17 -13.56 25.50 15.21
C ALA A 17 -13.30 25.57 13.69
N LEU A 18 -13.84 26.58 12.99
CA LEU A 18 -13.56 26.80 11.57
C LEU A 18 -12.08 27.09 11.29
N ALA A 19 -11.38 27.79 12.19
CA ALA A 19 -9.95 28.05 12.07
C ALA A 19 -9.11 26.77 12.34
N ALA A 20 -9.51 25.97 13.32
CA ALA A 20 -8.90 24.68 13.63
C ALA A 20 -9.06 23.67 12.48
N ILE A 21 -10.25 23.61 11.87
CA ILE A 21 -10.49 22.78 10.66
C ILE A 21 -9.60 23.22 9.51
N ARG A 22 -9.57 24.53 9.17
CA ARG A 22 -8.70 25.02 8.08
C ARG A 22 -7.22 24.70 8.32
N ARG A 23 -6.77 24.71 9.58
CA ARG A 23 -5.41 24.30 9.95
C ARG A 23 -5.19 22.81 9.69
N SER A 24 -6.08 21.92 10.12
CA SER A 24 -5.95 20.48 9.86
C SER A 24 -6.14 20.08 8.39
N GLU A 25 -6.85 20.88 7.58
CA GLU A 25 -6.94 20.74 6.11
C GLU A 25 -5.70 21.23 5.35
N THR A 26 -4.77 21.96 5.99
CA THR A 26 -3.60 22.59 5.32
C THR A 26 -2.26 22.11 5.86
N GLU A 27 -2.17 21.70 7.12
CA GLU A 27 -0.97 21.10 7.70
C GLU A 27 -0.70 19.69 7.15
N PRO A 28 0.57 19.24 7.08
CA PRO A 28 0.90 17.90 6.62
C PRO A 28 0.24 16.80 7.48
N SER A 29 -0.71 16.08 6.89
CA SER A 29 -1.37 14.96 7.57
C SER A 29 -0.38 13.84 7.92
N LEU A 30 -0.73 13.01 8.91
CA LEU A 30 0.06 11.82 9.30
C LEU A 30 0.36 10.93 8.08
N ALA A 31 -0.60 10.75 7.17
CA ALA A 31 -0.39 10.01 5.93
C ALA A 31 0.69 10.62 5.04
N LYS A 32 0.75 11.96 4.92
CA LYS A 32 1.78 12.64 4.12
C LYS A 32 3.17 12.57 4.76
N LEU A 33 3.24 12.64 6.09
CA LEU A 33 4.48 12.48 6.85
C LEU A 33 5.02 11.05 6.76
N VAL A 34 4.15 10.04 6.89
CA VAL A 34 4.50 8.62 6.73
C VAL A 34 4.93 8.32 5.30
N GLU A 35 4.25 8.86 4.28
CA GLU A 35 4.66 8.74 2.88
C GLU A 35 6.11 9.23 2.69
N GLY A 36 6.40 10.47 3.10
CA GLY A 36 7.75 11.03 2.95
C GLY A 36 8.82 10.27 3.75
N TRP A 37 8.46 9.64 4.87
CA TRP A 37 9.36 8.76 5.61
C TRP A 37 9.60 7.43 4.86
N LEU A 38 8.56 6.81 4.31
CA LEU A 38 8.67 5.57 3.52
C LEU A 38 9.53 5.75 2.26
N GLU A 39 9.47 6.91 1.60
CA GLU A 39 10.30 7.25 0.43
C GLU A 39 11.81 7.32 0.72
N ARG A 40 12.18 7.38 2.02
CA ARG A 40 13.56 7.36 2.53
C ARG A 40 13.91 6.06 3.25
N THR A 41 13.16 4.98 3.00
CA THR A 41 13.49 3.64 3.54
C THR A 41 14.87 3.20 3.01
N PRO A 42 15.85 2.89 3.89
CA PRO A 42 17.21 2.59 3.47
C PRO A 42 17.27 1.24 2.74
N GLY A 43 17.84 1.26 1.54
CA GLY A 43 17.98 0.14 0.62
C GLY A 43 17.09 0.23 -0.62
N LEU A 44 16.31 1.31 -0.77
CA LEU A 44 15.61 1.66 -2.02
C LEU A 44 16.54 2.34 -3.04
N GLU A 45 17.76 2.71 -2.67
CA GLU A 45 18.72 3.42 -3.52
C GLU A 45 19.32 2.50 -4.59
N GLU A 46 19.46 3.00 -5.83
CA GLU A 46 19.91 2.24 -6.99
C GLU A 46 21.40 1.87 -6.92
N ASP A 47 22.21 2.76 -6.34
CA ASP A 47 23.66 2.64 -6.09
C ASP A 47 24.00 1.91 -4.79
N GLY A 48 22.99 1.61 -3.96
CA GLY A 48 23.12 0.93 -2.68
C GLY A 48 22.66 -0.53 -2.74
N PHE A 49 21.67 -0.87 -1.90
CA PHE A 49 21.14 -2.24 -1.86
C PHE A 49 20.25 -2.57 -3.06
N ASN A 50 19.64 -1.57 -3.71
CA ASN A 50 18.70 -1.71 -4.82
C ASN A 50 17.66 -2.82 -4.61
N PHE A 51 16.85 -2.66 -3.56
CA PHE A 51 15.77 -3.59 -3.22
C PHE A 51 14.82 -3.83 -4.41
N TRP A 52 14.47 -2.78 -5.14
CA TRP A 52 13.41 -2.85 -6.14
C TRP A 52 13.79 -3.69 -7.36
N GLU A 53 15.03 -3.59 -7.83
CA GLU A 53 15.51 -4.47 -8.91
C GLU A 53 15.59 -5.92 -8.45
N LYS A 54 16.19 -6.17 -7.29
CA LYS A 54 16.28 -7.52 -6.69
C LYS A 54 14.91 -8.16 -6.47
N TYR A 55 13.90 -7.36 -6.13
CA TYR A 55 12.53 -7.81 -5.93
C TYR A 55 11.86 -8.18 -7.26
N LYS A 56 12.02 -7.38 -8.31
CA LYS A 56 11.59 -7.72 -9.69
C LYS A 56 12.26 -9.01 -10.17
N GLU A 57 13.58 -9.13 -10.07
CA GLU A 57 14.29 -10.35 -10.45
C GLU A 57 13.83 -11.59 -9.66
N ALA A 58 13.55 -11.43 -8.36
CA ALA A 58 13.08 -12.53 -7.51
C ALA A 58 11.68 -13.00 -7.95
N PHE A 59 10.80 -12.06 -8.31
CA PHE A 59 9.51 -12.37 -8.90
C PHE A 59 9.64 -13.08 -10.26
N ASP A 60 10.50 -12.59 -11.16
CA ASP A 60 10.72 -13.24 -12.46
C ASP A 60 11.29 -14.65 -12.33
N ARG A 61 12.23 -14.85 -11.38
CA ARG A 61 12.73 -16.20 -11.02
C ARG A 61 11.62 -17.10 -10.48
N LEU A 62 10.74 -16.60 -9.61
CA LEU A 62 9.59 -17.33 -9.10
C LEU A 62 8.65 -17.77 -10.24
N ILE A 63 8.23 -16.84 -11.10
CA ILE A 63 7.34 -17.11 -12.23
C ILE A 63 7.97 -18.11 -13.20
N LYS A 64 9.25 -17.93 -13.56
CA LYS A 64 9.99 -18.86 -14.43
C LYS A 64 10.07 -20.26 -13.84
N ASN A 65 10.22 -20.39 -12.52
CA ASN A 65 10.25 -21.68 -11.84
C ASN A 65 8.85 -22.34 -11.78
N GLN A 66 7.78 -21.58 -11.56
CA GLN A 66 6.41 -22.10 -11.62
C GLN A 66 6.05 -22.60 -13.04
N LEU A 67 6.42 -21.85 -14.09
CA LEU A 67 6.20 -22.27 -15.48
C LEU A 67 6.98 -23.54 -15.83
N LYS A 68 8.25 -23.65 -15.42
CA LYS A 68 9.04 -24.89 -15.56
C LYS A 68 8.46 -26.07 -14.78
N ALA A 69 7.82 -25.85 -13.64
CA ALA A 69 7.14 -26.91 -12.89
C ALA A 69 5.90 -27.39 -13.66
N ALA A 70 5.10 -26.48 -14.22
CA ALA A 70 3.99 -26.80 -15.11
C ALA A 70 4.45 -27.60 -16.36
N GLU A 71 5.51 -27.16 -17.03
CA GLU A 71 6.10 -27.86 -18.19
C GLU A 71 6.52 -29.31 -17.89
N ARG A 72 6.90 -29.60 -16.63
CA ARG A 72 7.32 -30.93 -16.17
C ARG A 72 6.17 -31.80 -15.66
N SER A 73 4.99 -31.23 -15.37
CA SER A 73 3.84 -32.03 -14.96
C SER A 73 3.29 -32.83 -16.15
N ALA A 74 3.03 -34.12 -15.92
CA ALA A 74 2.33 -34.99 -16.84
C ALA A 74 0.80 -34.80 -16.82
N ASN A 75 0.27 -34.04 -15.85
CA ASN A 75 -1.16 -33.76 -15.72
C ASN A 75 -1.50 -32.40 -16.36
N GLU A 76 -2.26 -32.40 -17.46
CA GLU A 76 -2.67 -31.16 -18.13
C GLU A 76 -3.63 -30.29 -17.30
N GLU A 77 -4.40 -30.85 -16.37
CA GLU A 77 -5.25 -30.05 -15.46
C GLU A 77 -4.39 -29.25 -14.46
N GLU A 78 -3.41 -29.90 -13.83
CA GLU A 78 -2.44 -29.26 -12.93
C GLU A 78 -1.65 -28.19 -13.68
N LYS A 79 -1.15 -28.52 -14.87
CA LYS A 79 -0.41 -27.61 -15.76
C LYS A 79 -1.26 -26.42 -16.23
N LYS A 80 -2.58 -26.61 -16.45
CA LYS A 80 -3.51 -25.50 -16.72
C LYS A 80 -3.73 -24.64 -15.48
N SER A 81 -3.88 -25.25 -14.30
CA SER A 81 -4.04 -24.56 -13.02
C SER A 81 -2.83 -23.65 -12.70
N ILE A 82 -1.61 -24.19 -12.77
CA ILE A 82 -0.38 -23.42 -12.51
C ILE A 82 -0.23 -22.25 -13.50
N ARG A 83 -0.56 -22.45 -14.79
CA ARG A 83 -0.53 -21.37 -15.80
C ARG A 83 -1.53 -20.26 -15.46
N LEU A 84 -2.74 -20.59 -15.00
CA LEU A 84 -3.75 -19.62 -14.58
C LEU A 84 -3.31 -18.85 -13.31
N GLU A 85 -2.72 -19.53 -12.32
CA GLU A 85 -2.16 -18.87 -11.14
C GLU A 85 -1.04 -17.90 -11.48
N VAL A 86 -0.14 -18.30 -12.38
CA VAL A 86 0.98 -17.47 -12.85
C VAL A 86 0.44 -16.20 -13.51
N GLU A 87 -0.57 -16.31 -14.37
CA GLU A 87 -1.11 -15.14 -15.06
C GLU A 87 -1.79 -14.18 -14.08
N ARG A 88 -2.64 -14.69 -13.17
CA ARG A 88 -3.25 -13.90 -12.10
C ARG A 88 -2.20 -13.21 -11.20
N LYS A 89 -1.06 -13.87 -10.92
CA LYS A 89 0.05 -13.25 -10.18
C LYS A 89 0.68 -12.11 -10.96
N LYS A 90 0.95 -12.29 -12.26
CA LYS A 90 1.48 -11.20 -13.12
C LYS A 90 0.54 -10.00 -13.17
N GLU A 91 -0.76 -10.20 -13.35
CA GLU A 91 -1.75 -9.11 -13.39
C GLU A 91 -1.72 -8.26 -12.10
N VAL A 92 -1.72 -8.91 -10.94
CA VAL A 92 -1.63 -8.23 -9.64
C VAL A 92 -0.31 -7.45 -9.52
N PHE A 93 0.81 -8.08 -9.86
CA PHE A 93 2.15 -7.48 -9.72
C PHE A 93 2.48 -6.44 -10.79
N ALA A 94 1.83 -6.47 -11.97
CA ALA A 94 1.97 -5.43 -12.99
C ALA A 94 1.62 -4.05 -12.42
N SER A 95 0.51 -3.97 -11.68
CA SER A 95 0.11 -2.75 -10.98
C SER A 95 1.08 -2.29 -9.87
N ILE A 96 1.98 -3.17 -9.40
CA ILE A 96 2.96 -2.90 -8.35
C ILE A 96 4.27 -2.41 -8.98
N PHE A 97 4.73 -3.07 -10.05
CA PHE A 97 6.00 -2.72 -10.72
C PHE A 97 5.86 -1.54 -11.68
N ASP A 98 4.74 -1.41 -12.38
CA ASP A 98 4.50 -0.29 -13.30
C ASP A 98 4.06 0.97 -12.54
N LYS A 99 4.89 2.02 -12.66
CA LYS A 99 4.62 3.31 -12.01
C LYS A 99 3.41 4.04 -12.62
N GLN A 100 3.18 3.96 -13.93
CA GLN A 100 2.06 4.64 -14.58
C GLN A 100 0.72 4.00 -14.17
N MET A 101 0.67 2.67 -14.09
CA MET A 101 -0.48 1.95 -13.53
C MET A 101 -0.72 2.33 -12.08
N HIS A 102 0.34 2.37 -11.25
CA HIS A 102 0.23 2.81 -9.85
C HIS A 102 -0.33 4.23 -9.74
N ASP A 103 0.23 5.19 -10.50
CA ASP A 103 -0.20 6.58 -10.50
C ASP A 103 -1.67 6.73 -10.96
N ALA A 104 -2.13 5.90 -11.89
CA ALA A 104 -3.54 5.85 -12.28
C ALA A 104 -4.45 5.42 -11.11
N PHE A 105 -4.07 4.39 -10.34
CA PHE A 105 -4.80 4.00 -9.12
C PHE A 105 -4.80 5.11 -8.06
N VAL A 106 -3.71 5.88 -7.93
CA VAL A 106 -3.64 7.05 -7.03
C VAL A 106 -4.61 8.15 -7.50
N SER A 107 -4.62 8.50 -8.80
CA SER A 107 -5.54 9.51 -9.35
C SER A 107 -7.03 9.16 -9.19
N LYS A 108 -7.35 7.86 -9.23
CA LYS A 108 -8.71 7.34 -9.00
C LYS A 108 -9.10 7.34 -7.51
N GLY A 109 -8.12 7.37 -6.60
CA GLY A 109 -8.30 7.29 -5.15
C GLY A 109 -8.33 5.86 -4.60
N ASP A 110 -8.02 4.84 -5.42
CA ASP A 110 -7.90 3.44 -5.00
C ASP A 110 -6.57 3.20 -4.25
N ARG A 111 -5.57 4.06 -4.44
CA ARG A 111 -4.32 4.13 -3.68
C ARG A 111 -4.11 5.56 -3.14
N ARG A 112 -3.35 5.68 -2.04
CA ARG A 112 -3.03 6.98 -1.41
C ARG A 112 -1.56 7.36 -1.46
N PHE A 113 -0.66 6.39 -1.26
CA PHE A 113 0.77 6.63 -1.22
C PHE A 113 1.41 6.63 -2.62
N SER A 114 2.49 7.40 -2.77
CA SER A 114 3.39 7.40 -3.92
C SER A 114 3.96 6.02 -4.22
N HIS A 115 4.41 5.81 -5.46
CA HIS A 115 5.03 4.54 -5.87
C HIS A 115 6.26 4.21 -5.02
N LYS A 116 7.10 5.21 -4.71
CA LYS A 116 8.32 5.00 -3.89
C LYS A 116 7.99 4.73 -2.42
N ALA A 117 6.95 5.35 -1.86
CA ALA A 117 6.47 5.01 -0.52
C ALA A 117 5.93 3.57 -0.46
N LEU A 118 5.22 3.10 -1.50
CA LEU A 118 4.80 1.70 -1.61
C LEU A 118 5.99 0.74 -1.63
N GLN A 119 7.06 1.06 -2.38
CA GLN A 119 8.30 0.26 -2.38
C GLN A 119 8.90 0.13 -0.97
N GLY A 120 8.97 1.25 -0.21
CA GLY A 120 9.44 1.27 1.17
C GLY A 120 8.59 0.40 2.12
N ALA A 121 7.26 0.51 2.02
CA ALA A 121 6.34 -0.29 2.84
C ALA A 121 6.46 -1.80 2.52
N ILE A 122 6.61 -2.16 1.25
CA ILE A 122 6.87 -3.54 0.81
C ILE A 122 8.21 -4.02 1.39
N MET A 123 9.28 -3.22 1.30
CA MET A 123 10.60 -3.57 1.84
C MET A 123 10.56 -3.82 3.36
N ILE A 124 9.97 -2.90 4.13
CA ILE A 124 9.79 -3.04 5.59
C ILE A 124 9.03 -4.32 5.93
N THR A 125 8.03 -4.68 5.12
CA THR A 125 7.22 -5.90 5.34
C THR A 125 8.02 -7.17 5.05
N PHE A 126 8.84 -7.19 3.99
CA PHE A 126 9.69 -8.36 3.67
C PHE A 126 10.81 -8.60 4.68
N TYR A 127 11.41 -7.53 5.20
CA TYR A 127 12.54 -7.61 6.14
C TYR A 127 12.12 -7.36 7.60
N ARG A 128 10.83 -7.55 7.93
CA ARG A 128 10.23 -7.24 9.25
C ARG A 128 10.96 -7.84 10.46
N ASP A 129 11.61 -8.99 10.27
CA ASP A 129 12.32 -9.71 11.34
C ASP A 129 13.78 -9.22 11.52
N GLU A 130 14.27 -8.36 10.60
CA GLU A 130 15.56 -7.68 10.76
C GLU A 130 15.45 -6.59 11.86
N PRO A 131 16.45 -6.45 12.77
CA PRO A 131 16.40 -5.47 13.85
C PRO A 131 16.08 -4.05 13.39
N ARG A 132 16.64 -3.64 12.23
CA ARG A 132 16.43 -2.31 11.61
C ARG A 132 14.99 -2.05 11.15
N PHE A 133 14.23 -3.09 10.82
CA PHE A 133 12.88 -2.97 10.26
C PHE A 133 11.76 -3.46 11.18
N SER A 134 12.09 -4.13 12.29
CA SER A 134 11.14 -4.54 13.33
C SER A 134 10.23 -3.39 13.83
N GLN A 135 10.82 -2.26 14.23
CA GLN A 135 10.07 -1.08 14.70
C GLN A 135 9.33 -0.36 13.57
N PRO A 136 9.93 -0.11 12.38
CA PRO A 136 9.19 0.33 11.19
C PRO A 136 7.96 -0.54 10.85
N HIS A 137 8.06 -1.87 10.95
CA HIS A 137 6.95 -2.78 10.69
C HIS A 137 5.85 -2.64 11.75
N LEU A 138 6.21 -2.57 13.04
CA LEU A 138 5.26 -2.32 14.13
C LEU A 138 4.49 -1.01 13.92
N LEU A 139 5.18 0.06 13.51
CA LEU A 139 4.54 1.35 13.20
C LEU A 139 3.50 1.20 12.07
N LEU A 140 3.82 0.47 10.99
CA LEU A 140 2.87 0.21 9.91
C LEU A 140 1.68 -0.63 10.37
N SER A 141 1.88 -1.63 11.23
CA SER A 141 0.79 -2.39 11.86
C SER A 141 -0.13 -1.50 12.68
N CYS A 142 0.41 -0.67 13.57
CA CYS A 142 -0.40 0.25 14.38
C CYS A 142 -1.19 1.26 13.54
N LEU A 143 -0.68 1.71 12.38
CA LEU A 143 -1.43 2.55 11.45
C LEU A 143 -2.62 1.82 10.82
N MET A 144 -2.46 0.54 10.47
CA MET A 144 -3.57 -0.29 9.98
C MET A 144 -4.60 -0.57 11.09
N ASP A 145 -4.15 -0.80 12.32
CA ASP A 145 -5.03 -0.99 13.48
C ASP A 145 -5.88 0.26 13.74
N ILE A 146 -5.31 1.47 13.65
CA ILE A 146 -6.04 2.74 13.79
C ILE A 146 -7.14 2.88 12.72
N ASP A 147 -6.84 2.63 11.45
CA ASP A 147 -7.83 2.73 10.36
C ASP A 147 -8.95 1.69 10.51
N SER A 148 -8.59 0.46 10.92
CA SER A 148 -9.55 -0.60 11.23
C SER A 148 -10.44 -0.27 12.42
N LEU A 149 -9.88 0.27 13.52
CA LEU A 149 -10.63 0.65 14.72
C LEU A 149 -11.58 1.82 14.46
N ILE A 150 -11.15 2.85 13.71
CA ILE A 150 -12.02 3.96 13.29
C ILE A 150 -13.15 3.44 12.40
N THR A 151 -12.86 2.53 11.47
CA THR A 151 -13.88 1.91 10.61
C THR A 151 -14.88 1.09 11.42
N LYS A 152 -14.40 0.26 12.35
CA LYS A 152 -15.24 -0.52 13.27
C LYS A 152 -16.16 0.37 14.11
N TRP A 153 -15.61 1.40 14.75
CA TRP A 153 -16.39 2.36 15.55
C TRP A 153 -17.50 3.02 14.72
N ARG A 154 -17.23 3.38 13.47
CA ARG A 154 -18.26 3.91 12.56
C ARG A 154 -19.36 2.89 12.25
N CYS A 155 -19.00 1.65 11.94
CA CYS A 155 -19.96 0.58 11.67
C CYS A 155 -20.84 0.27 12.89
N GLU A 156 -20.26 0.26 14.09
CA GLU A 156 -21.00 0.11 15.35
C GLU A 156 -21.97 1.27 15.56
N LEU A 157 -21.52 2.53 15.37
CA LEU A 157 -22.38 3.71 15.49
C LEU A 157 -23.63 3.62 14.57
N PHE A 158 -23.45 3.26 13.30
CA PHE A 158 -24.55 3.10 12.34
C PHE A 158 -25.41 1.84 12.58
N SER A 159 -24.99 0.91 13.45
CA SER A 159 -25.79 -0.26 13.81
C SER A 159 -26.74 0.01 14.98
N TYR A 160 -26.58 1.13 15.68
CA TYR A 160 -27.41 1.57 16.80
C TYR A 160 -28.34 2.76 16.47
N THR A 161 -28.37 3.21 15.21
CA THR A 161 -29.21 4.32 14.70
C THR A 161 -30.16 3.85 13.60
#